data_AF-A0A2L0F378-F1
#
_entry.id   AF-A0A2L0F378-F1
#
_cell.length_a   1.000
_cell.length_b   1.000
_cell.length_c   1.000
_cell.angle_alpha   90.00
_cell.angle_beta   90.00
_cell.angle_gamma   90.00
#
_symmetry.space_group_name_H-M   'P 1'
#
loop_
_entity.id
_entity.type
_entity.pdbx_description
1 polymer ?
#
loop_
_entity_poly.entity_id
_entity_poly.type
_entity_poly.pdbx_seq_one_letter_code
_entity_poly.pdbx_strand_id
1 'polypeptide(L)' 'MVPRFLPVHVVADVSPVVTEPIEIALPNGRVVRVRPGFDPATLERVLALAAEETQC' A
#
# COMPACT_ATOMS: atom_id res chain seq x y z
N MET A 1 47.53 -20.70 -17.53
CA MET A 1 46.61 -19.54 -17.58
C MET A 1 45.72 -19.64 -16.35
N VAL A 2 45.80 -18.72 -15.39
CA VAL A 2 45.02 -18.80 -14.15
C VAL A 2 43.68 -18.07 -14.32
N PRO A 3 42.55 -18.63 -13.85
CA PRO A 3 41.26 -17.98 -13.95
C PRO A 3 41.25 -16.74 -13.05
N ARG A 4 40.94 -15.58 -13.63
CA ARG A 4 40.74 -14.33 -12.89
C ARG A 4 39.27 -14.23 -12.49
N PHE A 5 38.99 -14.20 -11.20
CA PHE A 5 37.65 -13.97 -10.69
C PHE A 5 37.47 -12.47 -10.46
N LEU A 6 36.45 -11.89 -11.10
CA LEU A 6 36.09 -10.48 -10.94
C LEU A 6 34.94 -10.39 -9.91
N PRO A 7 35.03 -9.49 -8.92
CA PRO A 7 33.95 -9.29 -7.96
C PRO A 7 32.76 -8.65 -8.67
N VAL A 8 31.66 -9.39 -8.79
CA VAL A 8 30.40 -8.91 -9.34
C VAL A 8 29.50 -8.53 -8.17
N HIS A 9 29.04 -7.27 -8.14
CA HIS A 9 28.00 -6.84 -7.23
C HIS A 9 26.65 -7.02 -7.92
N VAL A 10 25.85 -7.96 -7.42
CA VAL A 10 24.47 -8.11 -7.85
C VAL A 10 23.66 -7.04 -7.13
N VAL A 11 23.27 -6.00 -7.85
CA VAL A 11 22.29 -5.02 -7.36
C VAL A 11 20.93 -5.67 -7.54
N ALA A 12 20.27 -6.01 -6.44
CA ALA A 12 18.89 -6.47 -6.49
C ALA A 12 18.03 -5.36 -7.12
N ASP A 13 17.29 -5.70 -8.17
CA ASP A 13 16.24 -4.83 -8.68
C ASP A 13 15.27 -4.61 -7.52
N VAL A 14 15.24 -3.38 -6.99
CA VAL A 14 14.17 -2.96 -6.07
C VAL A 14 12.95 -2.78 -6.95
N SER A 15 12.31 -3.90 -7.27
CA SER A 15 10.96 -3.89 -7.80
C SER A 15 10.14 -3.05 -6.81
N PRO A 16 9.42 -2.01 -7.27
CA PRO A 16 8.60 -1.21 -6.38
C PRO A 16 7.70 -2.19 -5.65
N VAL A 17 7.80 -2.22 -4.32
CA VAL A 17 6.94 -3.09 -3.51
C VAL A 17 5.52 -2.78 -3.95
N VAL A 18 4.93 -3.71 -4.71
CA VAL A 18 3.52 -3.66 -5.09
C VAL A 18 2.80 -3.90 -3.78
N THR A 19 2.62 -2.82 -3.03
CA THR A 19 1.90 -2.83 -1.77
C THR A 19 0.46 -3.06 -2.18
N GLU A 20 -0.03 -4.27 -1.96
CA GLU A 20 -1.38 -4.61 -2.35
C GLU A 20 -2.36 -3.64 -1.65
N PRO A 21 -3.40 -3.17 -2.36
CA PRO A 21 -4.37 -2.26 -1.78
C PRO A 21 -5.03 -2.90 -0.55
N ILE A 22 -5.15 -2.14 0.53
CA ILE A 22 -5.73 -2.59 1.78
C ILE A 22 -7.25 -2.43 1.72
N GLU A 23 -7.99 -3.47 2.09
CA GLU A 23 -9.44 -3.48 2.18
C GLU A 23 -9.88 -3.31 3.63
N ILE A 24 -10.62 -2.24 3.90
CA ILE A 24 -11.15 -1.89 5.22
C ILE A 24 -12.66 -2.06 5.18
N ALA A 25 -13.19 -3.08 5.86
CA ALA A 25 -14.63 -3.23 6.05
C ALA A 25 -15.10 -2.29 7.16
N LEU A 26 -16.04 -1.41 6.82
CA LEU A 26 -16.69 -0.51 7.75
C LEU A 26 -17.92 -1.19 8.39
N PRO A 27 -18.30 -0.82 9.62
CA PRO A 27 -19.43 -1.42 10.34
C PRO A 27 -20.79 -1.20 9.67
N ASN A 28 -20.87 -0.26 8.74
CA ASN A 28 -22.03 0.01 7.90
C ASN A 28 -22.15 -0.92 6.68
N GLY A 29 -21.29 -1.93 6.57
CA GLY A 29 -21.27 -2.86 5.44
C GLY A 29 -20.59 -2.33 4.18
N ARG A 30 -19.98 -1.14 4.22
CA ARG A 30 -19.18 -0.59 3.11
C ARG A 30 -17.75 -1.14 3.19
N VAL A 31 -17.09 -1.26 2.05
CA VAL A 31 -15.67 -1.66 1.97
C VAL A 31 -14.87 -0.53 1.34
N VAL A 32 -13.86 -0.04 2.06
CA VAL A 32 -12.95 1.01 1.60
C VAL A 32 -11.66 0.35 1.12
N ARG A 33 -11.33 0.53 -0.16
CA ARG A 33 -10.06 0.08 -0.75
C ARG A 33 -9.06 1.22 -0.78
N VAL A 34 -7.95 1.06 -0.05
CA VAL A 34 -6.88 2.04 0.05
C VAL A 34 -5.69 1.56 -0.76
N ARG A 35 -5.30 2.34 -1.77
CA ARG A 35 -4.06 2.07 -2.52
C ARG A 35 -2.85 2.59 -1.76
N PRO A 36 -1.68 1.96 -1.89
CA PRO A 36 -0.44 2.55 -1.40
C PRO A 36 -0.18 3.90 -2.06
N GLY A 37 0.33 4.86 -1.29
CA GLY A 37 0.50 6.24 -1.71
C GLY A 37 -0.75 7.11 -1.54
N PHE A 38 -1.83 6.56 -0.98
CA PHE A 38 -2.97 7.36 -0.54
C PHE A 38 -2.60 8.12 0.74
N ASP A 39 -2.96 9.41 0.79
CA ASP A 39 -2.63 10.29 1.90
C ASP A 39 -3.38 9.85 3.18
N PRO A 40 -2.67 9.61 4.30
CA PRO A 40 -3.29 9.10 5.52
C PRO A 40 -4.28 10.10 6.14
N ALA A 41 -4.00 11.40 6.11
CA ALA A 41 -4.90 12.41 6.65
C ALA A 41 -6.21 12.49 5.84
N THR A 42 -6.11 12.31 4.53
CA THR A 42 -7.27 12.20 3.64
C THR A 42 -8.04 10.91 3.90
N LEU A 43 -7.36 9.80 4.18
CA LEU A 43 -8.01 8.53 4.51
C LEU A 43 -8.83 8.64 5.79
N GLU A 44 -8.27 9.21 6.85
CA GLU A 44 -8.98 9.43 8.11
C GLU A 44 -10.25 10.26 7.89
N ARG A 45 -10.17 11.30 7.05
CA ARG A 45 -11.32 12.16 6.74
C ARG A 45 -12.39 11.44 5.92
N VAL A 46 -12.01 10.61 4.96
CA VAL A 46 -12.94 9.77 4.18
C VAL A 46 -13.58 8.72 5.07
N LEU A 47 -12.83 8.09 5.99
CA LEU A 47 -13.36 7.13 6.94
C LEU A 47 -14.35 7.76 7.91
N ALA A 48 -14.07 8.98 8.40
CA ALA A 48 -14.99 9.74 9.24
C ALA A 48 -16.32 10.03 8.51
N LEU A 49 -16.25 10.56 7.29
CA LEU A 49 -17.44 10.82 6.47
C LEU A 49 -18.22 9.54 6.17
N ALA A 50 -17.52 8.46 5.80
CA ALA A 50 -18.17 7.19 5.50
C ALA A 50 -18.85 6.57 6.74
N ALA A 51 -18.34 6.84 7.95
CA ALA A 51 -18.98 6.43 9.21
C ALA A 51 -20.21 7.29 9.55
N GLU A 52 -20.18 8.59 9.26
CA GLU A 52 -21.27 9.53 9.59
C GLU A 52 -22.54 9.30 8.76
N GLU A 53 -22.44 8.86 7.50
CA GLU A 53 -23.60 8.65 6.62
C GLU A 53 -24.53 7.47 7.01
N THR A 54 -24.31 6.83 8.16
CA THR A 54 -25.18 5.77 8.72
C THR A 54 -26.15 6.29 9.79
N GLN A 55 -26.10 7.58 10.15
CA GLN A 55 -27.16 8.22 10.94
C GLN A 55 -28.20 8.89 10.02
N CYS A 56 -29.07 8.10 9.41
CA CYS A 56 -30.37 8.57 8.90
C CYS A 56 -31.44 7.53 9.24
#